data_AF-A0A2P5MI19-F1
#
_entry.id   AF-A0A2P5MI19-F1
#
_cell.length_a   1.000
_cell.length_b   1.000
_cell.length_c   1.000
_cell.angle_alpha   90.00
_cell.angle_beta   90.00
_cell.angle_gamma   90.00
#
_symmetry.space_group_name_H-M   'P 1'
#
loop_
_entity.id
_entity.type
_entity.pdbx_description
1 polymer ?
#
loop_
_entity_poly.entity_id
_entity_poly.type
_entity_poly.pdbx_seq_one_letter_code
_entity_poly.pdbx_strand_id
1 'polypeptide(L)'
;MFAKHNIMYGWRFSQGHYSSFELAMPEFDDFGQCEIVPAWQCEIQDVVGFSSSKSDLQQFTDLDQFAQARTPNWIEEITEENLLRNLAHSEIRIGNELHADTTTDHFCRYRWDGRTFLMNDGGSHHFAAARYIADKLNRKVYLNGKLKIYSINPSSVEALRERFDILVIDDSAEEQNQFHQAMKAFSATYLWRKLPPPHENSRAIFLPKNETRSRTVAANLKTAGTYDLAALLQAIVEQQT
;
A
#
# COMPACT_ATOMS: atom_id res chain seq x y z
N MET A 1 11.58 8.41 21.00
CA MET A 1 11.45 7.00 21.44
C MET A 1 10.85 6.25 20.27
N PHE A 2 11.66 5.50 19.52
CA PHE A 2 11.18 4.79 18.33
C PHE A 2 10.32 3.61 18.78
N ALA A 3 9.05 3.58 18.37
CA ALA A 3 8.17 2.45 18.63
C ALA A 3 8.80 1.18 18.02
N LYS A 4 9.00 0.15 18.86
CA LYS A 4 9.34 -1.18 18.36
C LYS A 4 8.17 -1.63 17.47
N HIS A 5 8.43 -1.80 16.17
CA HIS A 5 7.40 -2.01 15.14
C HIS A 5 6.54 -3.28 15.35
N ASN A 6 6.98 -4.17 16.25
CA ASN A 6 6.36 -5.44 16.59
C ASN A 6 5.70 -5.46 17.98
N ILE A 7 5.52 -4.34 18.67
CA ILE A 7 4.77 -4.31 19.94
C ILE A 7 3.37 -3.75 19.68
N MET A 8 2.34 -4.46 20.15
CA MET A 8 0.97 -3.96 20.23
C MET A 8 0.60 -3.56 21.65
N TYR A 9 -0.25 -2.55 21.73
CA TYR A 9 -0.88 -2.10 22.96
C TYR A 9 -2.30 -2.64 23.05
N GLY A 10 -2.71 -3.03 24.24
CA GLY A 10 -4.05 -3.53 24.49
C GLY A 10 -4.51 -3.30 25.91
N TRP A 11 -5.72 -3.75 26.19
CA TRP A 11 -6.32 -3.74 27.52
C TRP A 11 -6.88 -5.11 27.84
N ARG A 12 -6.74 -5.53 29.10
CA ARG A 12 -7.26 -6.80 29.60
C ARG A 12 -7.67 -6.69 31.05
N PHE A 13 -8.54 -7.60 31.49
CA PHE A 13 -8.81 -7.78 32.91
C PHE A 13 -7.76 -8.73 33.51
N SER A 14 -6.99 -8.25 34.49
CA SER A 14 -5.96 -9.01 35.17
C SER A 14 -5.89 -8.57 36.63
N GLN A 15 -5.72 -9.51 37.56
CA GLN A 15 -5.54 -9.20 38.99
C GLN A 15 -6.61 -8.25 39.56
N GLY A 16 -7.88 -8.48 39.21
CA GLY A 16 -9.01 -7.70 39.74
C GLY A 16 -9.21 -6.31 39.14
N HIS A 17 -8.40 -5.91 38.15
CA HIS A 17 -8.52 -4.61 37.51
C HIS A 17 -8.37 -4.72 35.98
N TYR A 18 -8.91 -3.73 35.28
CA TYR A 18 -8.79 -3.61 33.82
C TYR A 18 -7.63 -2.67 33.50
N SER A 19 -6.54 -3.19 32.95
CA SER A 19 -5.29 -2.46 32.75
C SER A 19 -4.78 -2.59 31.32
N SER A 20 -3.94 -1.64 30.92
CA SER A 20 -3.19 -1.72 29.69
C SER A 20 -2.11 -2.81 29.78
N PHE A 21 -1.72 -3.35 28.62
CA PHE A 21 -0.59 -4.25 28.49
C PHE A 21 0.05 -4.12 27.10
N GLU A 22 1.28 -4.60 27.00
CA GLU A 22 2.01 -4.72 25.74
C GLU A 22 2.11 -6.20 25.33
N LEU A 23 2.08 -6.45 24.02
CA LEU A 23 2.25 -7.78 23.45
C LEU A 23 3.23 -7.72 22.28
N ALA A 24 4.27 -8.54 22.34
CA ALA A 24 5.13 -8.76 21.19
C ALA A 24 4.40 -9.57 20.11
N MET A 25 4.52 -9.09 18.88
CA MET A 25 3.86 -9.59 17.67
C MET A 25 4.94 -9.83 16.60
N PRO A 26 5.70 -10.92 16.71
CA PRO A 26 6.74 -11.26 15.72
C PRO A 26 6.17 -11.40 14.31
N GLU A 27 4.88 -11.66 14.14
CA GLU A 27 4.19 -11.69 12.86
C GLU A 27 4.32 -10.38 12.07
N PHE A 28 4.57 -9.25 12.76
CA PHE A 28 4.79 -7.96 12.12
C PHE A 28 6.21 -7.72 11.62
N ASP A 29 7.20 -8.50 12.06
CA ASP A 29 8.60 -8.30 11.68
C ASP A 29 8.84 -8.57 10.19
N ASP A 30 8.10 -9.51 9.60
CA ASP A 30 8.16 -9.88 8.18
C ASP A 30 6.79 -9.82 7.49
N PHE A 31 5.89 -8.95 7.97
CA PHE A 31 4.53 -8.88 7.40
C PHE A 31 4.53 -8.40 5.95
N GLY A 32 5.32 -7.36 5.65
CA GLY A 32 5.50 -6.84 4.31
C GLY A 32 6.86 -7.26 3.75
N GLN A 33 6.86 -7.85 2.56
CA GLN A 33 8.04 -8.36 1.89
C GLN A 33 8.33 -7.58 0.61
N CYS A 34 9.62 -7.44 0.27
CA CYS A 34 10.08 -6.75 -0.92
C CYS A 34 11.14 -7.58 -1.64
N GLU A 35 10.81 -8.03 -2.85
CA GLU A 35 11.73 -8.66 -3.78
C GLU A 35 12.28 -7.61 -4.75
N ILE A 36 13.58 -7.65 -5.04
CA ILE A 36 14.23 -6.70 -5.95
C ILE A 36 14.78 -7.44 -7.16
N VAL A 37 14.30 -7.07 -8.35
CA VAL A 37 14.86 -7.51 -9.64
C VAL A 37 15.72 -6.38 -10.19
N PRO A 38 17.07 -6.50 -10.21
CA PRO A 38 17.95 -5.34 -10.43
C PRO A 38 17.97 -4.82 -11.87
N ALA A 39 17.84 -5.69 -12.86
CA ALA A 39 17.90 -5.36 -14.28
C ALA A 39 16.61 -5.78 -14.99
N TRP A 40 15.48 -5.32 -14.46
CA TRP A 40 14.18 -5.60 -15.06
C TRP A 40 13.96 -4.70 -16.27
N GLN A 41 13.31 -5.25 -17.30
CA GLN A 41 13.00 -4.55 -18.54
C GLN A 41 11.50 -4.60 -18.82
N CYS A 42 10.97 -3.51 -19.38
CA CYS A 42 9.59 -3.41 -19.84
C CYS A 42 9.46 -2.43 -21.00
N GLU A 43 8.33 -2.47 -21.69
CA GLU A 43 7.96 -1.42 -22.64
C GLU A 43 7.44 -0.20 -21.86
N ILE A 44 7.63 1.02 -22.38
CA ILE A 44 7.19 2.25 -21.70
C ILE A 44 5.67 2.26 -21.43
N GLN A 45 4.90 1.55 -22.27
CA GLN A 45 3.45 1.41 -22.14
C GLN A 45 3.02 0.50 -20.98
N ASP A 46 3.91 -0.38 -20.50
CA ASP A 46 3.63 -1.27 -19.36
C ASP A 46 3.51 -0.51 -18.03
N VAL A 47 4.00 0.73 -17.99
CA VAL A 47 3.86 1.63 -16.85
C VAL A 47 2.48 2.28 -16.89
N VAL A 48 1.70 2.10 -15.82
CA VAL A 48 0.31 2.56 -15.74
C VAL A 48 0.09 3.68 -14.72
N GLY A 49 1.13 4.09 -14.00
CA GLY A 49 1.03 5.17 -13.02
C GLY A 49 2.38 5.59 -12.43
N PHE A 50 2.33 6.67 -11.63
CA PHE A 50 3.49 7.26 -10.98
C PHE A 50 3.30 7.32 -9.46
N SER A 51 4.38 7.25 -8.68
CA SER A 51 4.33 7.58 -7.25
C SER A 51 4.37 9.07 -6.98
N SER A 52 5.11 9.80 -7.81
CA SER A 52 5.43 11.21 -7.57
C SER A 52 5.07 12.01 -8.79
N SER A 53 4.06 12.85 -8.62
CA SER A 53 3.68 13.85 -9.60
C SER A 53 3.36 15.15 -8.88
N LYS A 54 3.75 16.27 -9.48
CA LYS A 54 3.33 17.61 -9.04
C LYS A 54 1.84 17.85 -9.31
N SER A 55 1.22 17.01 -10.13
CA SER A 55 -0.23 17.01 -10.36
C SER A 55 -0.92 16.01 -9.45
N ASP A 56 -2.15 16.33 -9.09
CA ASP A 56 -3.07 15.39 -8.45
C ASP A 56 -3.49 14.30 -9.46
N LEU A 57 -2.89 13.12 -9.32
CA LEU A 57 -3.11 11.99 -10.22
C LEU A 57 -4.53 11.40 -10.10
N GLN A 58 -5.24 11.65 -8.99
CA GLN A 58 -6.59 11.10 -8.77
C GLN A 58 -7.63 11.69 -9.72
N GLN A 59 -7.32 12.81 -10.38
CA GLN A 59 -8.18 13.47 -11.37
C GLN A 59 -8.18 12.77 -12.73
N PHE A 60 -7.31 11.77 -12.93
CA PHE A 60 -7.12 11.09 -14.21
C PHE A 60 -7.40 9.60 -14.06
N THR A 61 -8.07 9.04 -15.06
CA THR A 61 -8.40 7.61 -15.12
C THR A 61 -7.16 6.79 -15.50
N ASP A 62 -6.32 7.35 -16.36
CA ASP A 62 -5.09 6.71 -16.86
C ASP A 62 -4.04 7.75 -17.28
N LEU A 63 -2.87 7.25 -17.73
CA LEU A 63 -1.76 8.09 -18.18
C LEU A 63 -2.00 8.77 -19.54
N ASP A 64 -2.91 8.27 -20.37
CA ASP A 64 -3.24 8.90 -21.65
C ASP A 64 -4.06 10.17 -21.41
N GLN A 65 -5.08 10.08 -20.56
CA GLN A 65 -5.87 11.23 -20.14
C GLN A 65 -4.98 12.27 -19.42
N PHE A 66 -4.06 11.81 -18.57
CA PHE A 66 -3.08 12.67 -17.94
C PHE A 66 -2.21 13.39 -18.97
N ALA A 67 -1.64 12.69 -19.96
CA ALA A 67 -0.82 13.29 -21.01
C ALA A 67 -1.62 14.32 -21.84
N GLN A 68 -2.85 13.97 -22.25
CA GLN A 68 -3.71 14.88 -23.00
C GLN A 68 -4.04 16.16 -22.23
N ALA A 69 -4.33 16.04 -20.94
CA ALA A 69 -4.71 17.19 -20.11
C ALA A 69 -3.52 18.04 -19.67
N ARG A 70 -2.35 17.44 -19.41
CA ARG A 70 -1.21 18.12 -18.78
C ARG A 70 -0.06 18.43 -19.72
N THR A 71 0.03 17.75 -20.85
CA THR A 71 1.11 17.93 -21.83
C THR A 71 0.63 18.16 -23.27
N PRO A 72 -0.47 18.91 -23.53
CA PRO A 72 -1.05 19.01 -24.87
C PRO A 72 -0.04 19.53 -25.91
N ASN A 73 0.76 20.54 -25.55
CA ASN A 73 1.77 21.12 -26.44
C ASN A 73 2.94 20.17 -26.75
N TRP A 74 3.10 19.08 -26.00
CA TRP A 74 4.19 18.12 -26.20
C TRP A 74 3.75 16.92 -27.01
N ILE A 75 2.43 16.73 -27.15
CA ILE A 75 1.81 15.63 -27.92
C ILE A 75 1.00 16.14 -29.11
N GLU A 76 1.04 17.46 -29.40
CA GLU A 76 0.33 18.07 -30.54
C GLU A 76 0.76 17.44 -31.86
N GLU A 77 2.07 17.23 -32.03
CA GLU A 77 2.63 16.51 -33.15
C GLU A 77 3.17 15.14 -32.71
N ILE A 78 2.57 14.08 -33.23
CA ILE A 78 2.97 12.69 -32.97
C ILE A 78 4.12 12.31 -33.91
N THR A 79 5.36 12.56 -33.49
CA THR A 79 6.58 12.32 -34.28
C THR A 79 7.68 11.63 -33.47
N GLU A 80 8.57 10.90 -34.15
CA GLU A 80 9.73 10.28 -33.50
C GLU A 80 10.65 11.32 -32.85
N GLU A 81 10.75 12.53 -33.42
CA GLU A 81 11.53 13.62 -32.84
C GLU A 81 10.96 14.06 -31.48
N ASN A 82 9.64 14.25 -31.39
CA ASN A 82 8.99 14.64 -30.14
C ASN A 82 9.05 13.51 -29.09
N LEU A 83 9.01 12.25 -29.53
CA LEU A 83 9.26 11.11 -28.65
C LEU A 83 10.66 11.19 -28.04
N LEU A 84 11.70 11.31 -28.88
CA LEU A 84 13.09 11.39 -28.43
C LEU A 84 13.34 12.61 -27.54
N ARG A 85 12.73 13.76 -27.85
CA ARG A 85 12.83 14.98 -27.04
C ARG A 85 12.29 14.79 -25.64
N ASN A 86 11.13 14.14 -25.50
CA ASN A 86 10.56 13.85 -24.19
C ASN A 86 11.40 12.82 -23.42
N LEU A 87 11.87 11.76 -24.07
CA LEU A 87 12.74 10.75 -23.45
C LEU A 87 14.09 11.31 -22.99
N ALA A 88 14.62 12.32 -23.67
CA ALA A 88 15.89 12.97 -23.33
C ALA A 88 15.80 13.96 -22.15
N HIS A 89 14.63 14.15 -21.54
CA HIS A 89 14.49 15.06 -20.42
C HIS A 89 15.31 14.59 -19.20
N SER A 90 16.04 15.50 -18.56
CA SER A 90 17.02 15.17 -17.50
C SER A 90 16.41 14.57 -16.23
N GLU A 91 15.11 14.75 -16.01
CA GLU A 91 14.38 14.11 -14.91
C GLU A 91 13.86 12.70 -15.27
N ILE A 92 13.99 12.24 -16.51
CA ILE A 92 13.77 10.84 -16.87
C ILE A 92 15.09 10.10 -16.69
N ARG A 93 15.28 9.55 -15.49
CA ARG A 93 16.51 8.84 -15.11
C ARG A 93 16.39 7.34 -15.27
N ILE A 94 15.17 6.80 -15.24
CA ILE A 94 14.91 5.38 -15.47
C ILE A 94 15.31 4.97 -16.90
N GLY A 95 16.00 3.84 -17.06
CA GLY A 95 16.52 3.38 -18.35
C GLY A 95 17.78 4.09 -18.85
N ASN A 96 18.27 5.13 -18.15
CA ASN A 96 19.45 5.88 -18.54
C ASN A 96 20.70 5.36 -17.80
N GLU A 97 21.66 4.80 -18.55
CA GLU A 97 22.90 4.24 -18.00
C GLU A 97 23.73 5.26 -17.20
N LEU A 98 23.67 6.55 -17.56
CA LEU A 98 24.37 7.62 -16.83
C LEU A 98 23.85 7.79 -15.39
N HIS A 99 22.63 7.33 -15.11
CA HIS A 99 21.96 7.48 -13.83
C HIS A 99 21.75 6.16 -13.09
N ALA A 100 22.14 5.01 -13.66
CA ALA A 100 21.82 3.68 -13.13
C ALA A 100 22.23 3.48 -11.66
N ASP A 101 23.39 4.03 -11.27
CA ASP A 101 23.94 3.88 -9.91
C ASP A 101 23.53 5.01 -8.94
N THR A 102 22.97 6.11 -9.45
CA THR A 102 22.69 7.32 -8.65
C THR A 102 21.21 7.64 -8.53
N THR A 103 20.38 7.11 -9.43
CA THR A 103 18.94 7.35 -9.40
C THR A 103 18.27 6.57 -8.27
N THR A 104 17.29 7.23 -7.65
CA THR A 104 16.31 6.60 -6.76
C THR A 104 15.09 6.07 -7.52
N ASP A 105 14.98 6.39 -8.82
CA ASP A 105 13.89 5.95 -9.67
C ASP A 105 13.89 4.42 -9.80
N HIS A 106 12.73 3.81 -9.63
CA HIS A 106 12.56 2.37 -9.76
C HIS A 106 11.14 2.02 -10.17
N PHE A 107 10.96 0.82 -10.72
CA PHE A 107 9.63 0.28 -10.92
C PHE A 107 9.10 -0.35 -9.64
N CYS A 108 7.79 -0.33 -9.47
CA CYS A 108 7.08 -0.93 -8.36
C CYS A 108 5.92 -1.77 -8.87
N ARG A 109 5.73 -2.93 -8.26
CA ARG A 109 4.57 -3.80 -8.48
C ARG A 109 4.13 -4.38 -7.14
N TYR A 110 2.83 -4.41 -6.91
CA TYR A 110 2.25 -5.17 -5.80
C TYR A 110 1.74 -6.51 -6.33
N ARG A 111 2.07 -7.62 -5.65
CA ARG A 111 1.70 -8.96 -6.14
C ARG A 111 0.19 -9.15 -6.31
N TRP A 112 -0.61 -8.52 -5.46
CA TRP A 112 -2.08 -8.57 -5.51
C TRP A 112 -2.72 -7.66 -6.57
N ASP A 113 -1.93 -6.83 -7.25
CA ASP A 113 -2.43 -5.85 -8.23
C ASP A 113 -1.84 -6.05 -9.63
N GLY A 114 -0.62 -6.59 -9.73
CA GLY A 114 0.06 -6.92 -10.98
C GLY A 114 0.50 -5.72 -11.84
N ARG A 115 -0.13 -4.56 -11.68
CA ARG A 115 0.18 -3.31 -12.38
C ARG A 115 1.59 -2.80 -12.04
N THR A 116 2.23 -2.17 -13.04
CA THR A 116 3.57 -1.59 -12.90
C THR A 116 3.47 -0.08 -12.76
N PHE A 117 4.06 0.45 -11.71
CA PHE A 117 4.16 1.88 -11.46
C PHE A 117 5.62 2.32 -11.54
N LEU A 118 5.84 3.54 -12.00
CA LEU A 118 7.15 4.19 -11.92
C LEU A 118 7.22 5.01 -10.63
N MET A 119 8.17 4.65 -9.76
CA MET A 119 8.48 5.38 -8.55
C MET A 119 9.59 6.40 -8.87
N ASN A 120 9.22 7.58 -9.36
CA ASN A 120 10.14 8.63 -9.80
C ASN A 120 10.23 9.79 -8.79
N ASP A 121 11.21 10.67 -8.95
CA ASP A 121 11.30 11.96 -8.21
C ASP A 121 11.02 13.19 -9.11
N GLY A 122 10.90 12.99 -10.43
CA GLY A 122 10.64 14.05 -11.40
C GLY A 122 10.28 13.50 -12.79
N GLY A 123 9.99 14.37 -13.76
CA GLY A 123 9.80 13.95 -15.16
C GLY A 123 8.48 13.22 -15.50
N SER A 124 7.49 13.16 -14.60
CA SER A 124 6.22 12.43 -14.85
C SER A 124 5.47 12.90 -16.10
N HIS A 125 5.50 14.20 -16.38
CA HIS A 125 4.86 14.80 -17.55
C HIS A 125 5.57 14.38 -18.85
N HIS A 126 6.91 14.47 -18.88
CA HIS A 126 7.70 14.06 -20.05
C HIS A 126 7.58 12.55 -20.30
N PHE A 127 7.60 11.75 -19.23
CA PHE A 127 7.37 10.31 -19.33
C PHE A 127 5.99 10.00 -19.92
N ALA A 128 4.93 10.65 -19.42
CA ALA A 128 3.57 10.44 -19.92
C ALA A 128 3.43 10.85 -21.39
N ALA A 129 4.01 11.99 -21.79
CA ALA A 129 4.04 12.43 -23.18
C ALA A 129 4.79 11.45 -24.08
N ALA A 130 5.98 11.00 -23.67
CA ALA A 130 6.76 9.99 -24.40
C ALA A 130 5.99 8.66 -24.55
N ARG A 131 5.39 8.18 -23.45
CA ARG A 131 4.55 6.97 -23.44
C ARG A 131 3.39 7.09 -24.43
N TYR A 132 2.68 8.22 -24.41
CA TYR A 132 1.56 8.50 -25.31
C TYR A 132 1.99 8.56 -26.78
N ILE A 133 3.06 9.29 -27.11
CA ILE A 133 3.56 9.38 -28.49
C ILE A 133 4.02 8.01 -28.99
N ALA A 134 4.74 7.25 -28.16
CA ALA A 134 5.21 5.92 -28.51
C ALA A 134 4.04 4.96 -28.80
N ASP A 135 2.95 5.01 -28.01
CA ASP A 135 1.71 4.28 -28.30
C ASP A 135 1.12 4.68 -29.67
N LYS A 136 0.95 5.98 -29.94
CA LYS A 136 0.37 6.45 -31.20
C LYS A 136 1.22 6.16 -32.43
N LEU A 137 2.54 6.07 -32.27
CA LEU A 137 3.47 5.66 -33.33
C LEU A 137 3.60 4.13 -33.46
N ASN A 138 2.98 3.35 -32.57
CA ASN A 138 3.23 1.92 -32.43
C ASN A 138 4.75 1.61 -32.28
N ARG A 139 5.46 2.47 -31.55
CA ARG A 139 6.90 2.42 -31.33
C ARG A 139 7.20 1.75 -30.00
N LYS A 140 8.00 0.69 -30.06
CA LYS A 140 8.51 0.02 -28.87
C LYS A 140 9.67 0.80 -28.26
N VAL A 141 9.49 1.24 -27.03
CA VAL A 141 10.53 1.88 -26.23
C VAL A 141 10.76 1.03 -24.98
N TYR A 142 11.95 0.43 -24.89
CA TYR A 142 12.30 -0.42 -23.76
C TYR A 142 13.00 0.39 -22.67
N LEU A 143 12.54 0.22 -21.44
CA LEU A 143 13.13 0.77 -20.24
C LEU A 143 13.85 -0.33 -19.48
N ASN A 144 14.91 0.04 -18.75
CA ASN A 144 15.60 -0.84 -17.83
C ASN A 144 15.69 -0.19 -16.44
N GLY A 145 15.67 -1.01 -15.39
CA GLY A 145 15.87 -0.52 -14.04
C GLY A 145 15.52 -1.55 -12.97
N LYS A 146 15.63 -1.13 -11.72
CA LYS A 146 15.25 -1.95 -10.57
C LYS A 146 13.72 -2.07 -10.53
N LEU A 147 13.19 -3.28 -10.44
CA LEU A 147 11.80 -3.53 -10.09
C LEU A 147 11.72 -3.99 -8.63
N LYS A 148 10.93 -3.31 -7.82
CA LYS A 148 10.56 -3.73 -6.47
C LYS A 148 9.18 -4.38 -6.51
N ILE A 149 9.10 -5.63 -6.07
CA ILE A 149 7.85 -6.38 -5.99
C ILE A 149 7.48 -6.52 -4.52
N TYR A 150 6.38 -5.88 -4.14
CA TYR A 150 5.85 -5.90 -2.78
C TYR A 150 4.80 -6.99 -2.62
N SER A 151 4.85 -7.67 -1.48
CA SER A 151 3.88 -8.70 -1.08
C SER A 151 3.65 -8.68 0.43
N ILE A 152 2.59 -9.31 0.88
CA ILE A 152 2.27 -9.61 2.27
C ILE A 152 2.62 -11.07 2.53
N ASN A 153 3.33 -11.34 3.63
CA ASN A 153 3.72 -12.69 4.03
C ASN A 153 2.47 -13.52 4.42
N PRO A 154 2.15 -14.60 3.67
CA PRO A 154 1.00 -15.46 3.96
C PRO A 154 1.03 -16.09 5.36
N SER A 155 2.23 -16.46 5.84
CA SER A 155 2.39 -17.09 7.15
C SER A 155 2.09 -16.11 8.28
N SER A 156 2.48 -14.84 8.13
CA SER A 156 2.14 -13.79 9.10
C SER A 156 0.65 -13.53 9.15
N VAL A 157 -0.02 -13.49 7.99
CA VAL A 157 -1.49 -13.33 7.93
C VAL A 157 -2.18 -14.50 8.60
N GLU A 158 -1.78 -15.75 8.31
CA GLU A 158 -2.40 -16.91 8.92
C GLU A 158 -2.20 -16.95 10.44
N ALA A 159 -0.97 -16.71 10.92
CA ALA A 159 -0.70 -16.66 12.36
C ALA A 159 -1.54 -15.57 13.08
N LEU A 160 -1.74 -14.41 12.45
CA LEU A 160 -2.62 -13.36 12.98
C LEU A 160 -4.09 -13.81 12.99
N ARG A 161 -4.56 -14.47 11.93
CA ARG A 161 -5.93 -14.98 11.81
C ARG A 161 -6.22 -16.10 12.80
N GLU A 162 -5.27 -16.98 13.07
CA GLU A 162 -5.41 -18.03 14.08
C GLU A 162 -5.57 -17.45 15.49
N ARG A 163 -4.81 -16.38 15.79
CA ARG A 163 -4.77 -15.77 17.12
C ARG A 163 -5.88 -14.77 17.40
N PHE A 164 -6.34 -14.05 16.37
CA PHE A 164 -7.24 -12.91 16.55
C PHE A 164 -8.39 -12.89 15.53
N ASP A 165 -9.53 -12.36 15.96
CA ASP A 165 -10.44 -11.68 15.06
C ASP A 165 -9.97 -10.23 14.91
N ILE A 166 -9.86 -9.75 13.66
CA ILE A 166 -9.29 -8.43 13.36
C ILE A 166 -10.33 -7.59 12.62
N LEU A 167 -10.83 -6.55 13.28
CA LEU A 167 -11.95 -5.75 12.81
C LEU A 167 -11.57 -4.27 12.76
N VAL A 168 -12.18 -3.52 11.84
CA VAL A 168 -11.93 -2.07 11.72
C VAL A 168 -13.04 -1.29 12.39
N ILE A 169 -12.66 -0.36 13.26
CA ILE A 169 -13.56 0.65 13.82
C ILE A 169 -13.05 2.06 13.53
N ASP A 170 -13.92 3.04 13.69
CA ASP A 170 -13.58 4.46 13.59
C ASP A 170 -12.57 4.87 14.69
N ASP A 171 -11.59 5.70 14.34
CA ASP A 171 -10.54 6.18 15.25
C ASP A 171 -10.88 7.52 15.91
N SER A 172 -12.14 7.99 15.89
CA SER A 172 -12.55 9.18 16.64
C SER A 172 -12.43 8.96 18.15
N ALA A 173 -12.19 10.05 18.88
CA ALA A 173 -12.05 9.98 20.34
C ALA A 173 -13.33 9.49 21.02
N GLU A 174 -14.50 9.81 20.46
CA GLU A 174 -15.80 9.36 20.97
C GLU A 174 -15.94 7.84 20.84
N GLU A 175 -15.76 7.30 19.63
CA GLU A 175 -15.87 5.86 19.37
C GLU A 175 -14.85 5.07 20.21
N GLN A 176 -13.61 5.56 20.30
CA GLN A 176 -12.58 4.94 21.13
C GLN A 176 -12.97 4.86 22.61
N ASN A 177 -13.53 5.95 23.16
CA ASN A 177 -13.93 5.98 24.56
C ASN A 177 -15.12 5.05 24.80
N GLN A 178 -16.13 5.08 23.92
CA GLN A 178 -17.30 4.20 24.04
C GLN A 178 -16.89 2.72 23.93
N PHE A 179 -16.09 2.37 22.92
CA PHE A 179 -15.56 1.03 22.74
C PHE A 179 -14.75 0.57 23.97
N HIS A 180 -13.84 1.41 24.47
CA HIS A 180 -13.05 1.10 25.65
C HIS A 180 -13.91 0.86 26.89
N GLN A 181 -14.91 1.71 27.15
CA GLN A 181 -15.81 1.52 28.30
C GLN A 181 -16.63 0.24 28.16
N ALA A 182 -17.12 -0.09 26.97
CA ALA A 182 -17.83 -1.34 26.72
C ALA A 182 -16.93 -2.57 26.97
N MET A 183 -15.70 -2.56 26.46
CA MET A 183 -14.74 -3.64 26.68
C MET A 183 -14.38 -3.78 28.16
N LYS A 184 -14.22 -2.67 28.88
CA LYS A 184 -13.97 -2.65 30.33
C LYS A 184 -15.14 -3.22 31.13
N ALA A 185 -16.36 -2.76 30.84
CA ALA A 185 -17.57 -3.21 31.52
C ALA A 185 -17.83 -4.71 31.30
N PHE A 186 -17.60 -5.19 30.08
CA PHE A 186 -17.69 -6.60 29.74
C PHE A 186 -16.43 -7.39 30.13
N SER A 187 -15.36 -6.70 30.49
CA SER A 187 -14.04 -7.26 30.82
C SER A 187 -13.49 -8.18 29.73
N ALA A 188 -13.61 -7.73 28.48
CA ALA A 188 -13.06 -8.40 27.29
C ALA A 188 -11.68 -7.84 26.95
N THR A 189 -10.75 -8.71 26.57
CA THR A 189 -9.42 -8.29 26.13
C THR A 189 -9.45 -7.81 24.68
N TYR A 190 -8.72 -6.75 24.39
CA TYR A 190 -8.46 -6.32 23.01
C TYR A 190 -7.09 -5.66 22.88
N LEU A 191 -6.49 -5.76 21.70
CA LEU A 191 -5.37 -4.93 21.27
C LEU A 191 -5.80 -4.05 20.11
N TRP A 192 -5.00 -3.04 19.79
CA TRP A 192 -5.33 -2.13 18.70
C TRP A 192 -4.10 -1.58 17.99
N ARG A 193 -4.30 -1.16 16.75
CA ARG A 193 -3.31 -0.43 15.95
C ARG A 193 -4.03 0.54 15.01
N LYS A 194 -3.51 1.77 14.88
CA LYS A 194 -4.01 2.71 13.86
C LYS A 194 -3.70 2.18 12.47
N LEU A 195 -4.63 2.36 11.54
CA LEU A 195 -4.40 2.05 10.14
C LEU A 195 -3.52 3.13 9.49
N PRO A 196 -2.68 2.77 8.50
CA PRO A 196 -1.85 3.73 7.79
C PRO A 196 -2.70 4.60 6.84
N PRO A 197 -2.15 5.70 6.31
CA PRO A 197 -2.80 6.48 5.27
C PRO A 197 -3.19 5.63 4.05
N PRO A 198 -4.32 5.92 3.38
CA PRO A 198 -5.27 7.03 3.65
C PRO A 198 -6.34 6.70 4.71
N HIS A 199 -6.15 5.66 5.51
CA HIS A 199 -7.12 5.17 6.48
C HIS A 199 -6.81 5.65 7.91
N GLU A 200 -6.15 6.80 8.08
CA GLU A 200 -5.74 7.31 9.40
C GLU A 200 -6.90 7.57 10.39
N ASN A 201 -8.12 7.73 9.89
CA ASN A 201 -9.35 7.87 10.70
C ASN A 201 -9.92 6.51 11.15
N SER A 202 -9.19 5.42 10.97
CA SER A 202 -9.63 4.08 11.32
C SER A 202 -8.56 3.33 12.10
N ARG A 203 -8.99 2.35 12.89
CA ARG A 203 -8.09 1.45 13.62
C ARG A 203 -8.50 0.00 13.49
N ALA A 204 -7.51 -0.87 13.48
CA ALA A 204 -7.70 -2.29 13.65
C ALA A 204 -7.79 -2.62 15.14
N ILE A 205 -8.81 -3.37 15.51
CA ILE A 205 -8.97 -4.01 16.82
C ILE A 205 -8.69 -5.50 16.67
N PHE A 206 -7.86 -6.03 17.56
CA PHE A 206 -7.48 -7.43 17.63
C PHE A 206 -8.13 -8.06 18.85
N LEU A 207 -9.05 -8.98 18.63
CA LEU A 207 -9.79 -9.68 19.69
C LEU A 207 -9.24 -11.11 19.82
N PRO A 208 -8.58 -11.46 20.94
CA PRO A 208 -7.97 -12.78 21.10
C PRO A 208 -8.99 -13.91 21.00
N LYS A 209 -8.72 -14.88 20.11
CA LYS A 209 -9.60 -16.04 19.91
C LYS A 209 -9.54 -17.05 21.05
N ASN A 210 -8.50 -17.04 21.87
CA ASN A 210 -8.39 -17.90 23.04
C ASN A 210 -9.25 -17.44 24.23
N GLU A 211 -9.84 -16.23 24.18
CA GLU A 211 -10.66 -15.70 25.27
C GLU A 211 -12.15 -15.65 24.91
N THR A 212 -13.00 -16.26 25.74
CA THR A 212 -14.45 -16.36 25.46
C THR A 212 -15.12 -15.00 25.29
N ARG A 213 -14.79 -14.02 26.14
CA ARG A 213 -15.38 -12.68 26.08
C ARG A 213 -14.98 -11.94 24.80
N SER A 214 -13.71 -12.01 24.41
CA SER A 214 -13.23 -11.40 23.17
C SER A 214 -13.87 -12.04 21.94
N ARG A 215 -14.05 -13.37 21.92
CA ARG A 215 -14.83 -14.05 20.85
C ARG A 215 -16.28 -13.58 20.80
N THR A 216 -16.94 -13.40 21.94
CA THR A 216 -18.32 -12.87 21.99
C THR A 216 -18.39 -11.46 21.41
N VAL A 217 -17.44 -10.59 21.75
CA VAL A 217 -17.35 -9.24 21.17
C VAL A 217 -17.15 -9.32 19.66
N ALA A 218 -16.22 -10.16 19.19
CA ALA A 218 -15.94 -10.31 17.77
C ALA A 218 -17.18 -10.78 16.99
N ALA A 219 -17.91 -11.76 17.52
CA ALA A 219 -19.16 -12.24 16.92
C ALA A 219 -20.20 -11.12 16.83
N ASN A 220 -20.40 -10.35 17.90
CA ASN A 220 -21.36 -9.25 17.90
C ASN A 220 -21.00 -8.14 16.89
N LEU A 221 -19.72 -7.76 16.81
CA LEU A 221 -19.26 -6.76 15.85
C LEU A 221 -19.42 -7.26 14.41
N LYS A 222 -19.09 -8.53 14.12
CA LYS A 222 -19.33 -9.13 12.81
C LYS A 222 -20.82 -9.16 12.45
N THR A 223 -21.69 -9.51 13.39
CA THR A 223 -23.15 -9.45 13.19
C THR A 223 -23.64 -8.02 12.94
N ALA A 224 -23.00 -7.02 13.54
CA ALA A 224 -23.28 -5.61 13.31
C ALA A 224 -22.71 -5.08 11.98
N GLY A 225 -22.01 -5.90 11.19
CA GLY A 225 -21.45 -5.51 9.90
C GLY A 225 -20.12 -4.77 9.99
N THR A 226 -19.41 -4.85 11.11
CA THR A 226 -18.06 -4.28 11.24
C THR A 226 -17.11 -4.93 10.22
N TYR A 227 -16.29 -4.12 9.56
CA TYR A 227 -15.40 -4.56 8.49
C TYR A 227 -14.34 -5.56 8.99
N ASP A 228 -14.26 -6.73 8.36
CA ASP A 228 -13.32 -7.80 8.72
C ASP A 228 -11.98 -7.63 7.99
N LEU A 229 -11.00 -7.05 8.69
CA LEU A 229 -9.67 -6.82 8.15
C LEU A 229 -8.92 -8.13 7.94
N ALA A 230 -9.13 -9.13 8.79
CA ALA A 230 -8.52 -10.44 8.63
C ALA A 230 -8.97 -11.13 7.33
N ALA A 231 -10.23 -10.97 6.94
CA ALA A 231 -10.75 -11.46 5.67
C ALA A 231 -10.13 -10.71 4.47
N LEU A 232 -9.99 -9.37 4.54
CA LEU A 232 -9.31 -8.59 3.50
C LEU A 232 -7.86 -9.05 3.31
N LEU A 233 -7.10 -9.18 4.40
CA LEU A 233 -5.69 -9.60 4.34
C LEU A 233 -5.55 -10.98 3.70
N GLN A 234 -6.48 -11.89 4.01
CA GLN A 234 -6.51 -13.21 3.39
C GLN A 234 -6.80 -13.13 1.89
N ALA A 235 -7.78 -12.33 1.48
CA ALA A 235 -8.10 -12.13 0.07
C ALA A 235 -6.92 -11.52 -0.70
N ILE A 236 -6.17 -10.60 -0.08
CA ILE A 236 -4.93 -10.06 -0.66
C ILE A 236 -3.92 -11.19 -0.85
N VAL A 237 -3.66 -12.03 0.17
CA VAL A 237 -2.73 -13.17 0.08
C VAL A 237 -3.09 -14.10 -1.08
N GLU A 238 -4.38 -14.41 -1.26
CA GLU A 238 -4.89 -15.25 -2.35
C GLU A 238 -4.71 -14.63 -3.74
N GLN A 239 -4.65 -13.30 -3.84
CA GLN A 239 -4.39 -12.60 -5.11
C GLN A 239 -2.91 -12.55 -5.49
N GLN A 240 -1.99 -12.93 -4.59
CA GLN A 240 -0.54 -12.88 -4.85
C GLN A 240 0.03 -14.14 -5.51
N THR A 241 -0.78 -15.21 -5.63
CA THR A 241 -0.37 -16.53 -6.12
C THR A 241 -0.51 -16.69 -7.63
#